data_AF-A0A853KCH4-F1
#
_entry.id   AF-A0A853KCH4-F1
#
_cell.length_a   1.000
_cell.length_b   1.000
_cell.length_c   1.000
_cell.angle_alpha   90.00
_cell.angle_beta   90.00
_cell.angle_gamma   90.00
#
_symmetry.space_group_name_H-M   'P 1'
#
loop_
_entity.id
_entity.type
_entity.pdbx_description
1 polymer ?
#
loop_
_entity_poly.entity_id
_entity_poly.type
_entity_poly.pdbx_seq_one_letter_code
_entity_poly.pdbx_strand_id
1 'polypeptide(L)'
;MRHLSCKKLLATLRPAVSDLAQKIADELVRLNEKAPDALMLIGGGAKTPFLEKELSDKLGLPLDRIRVRDRVSIHQAKGCVETLFGPESVTPIGIALTAENSEITPVTVRFDGRSHRLFAMRLMTVGDALSECGLDLRRLRARTGNALVVEVNQEIRSIPGTTGTQGVVQKNGLPCLLDDTLDAGDTISVAVGEDGKDAIGTIASVLTVKPLSITVNGTVQRVSPRILKNDRVATLHSKLSDRDVIVTQWPTIGEWIESIIGRNVVERIAVVVDEKPLELQWQTMLIEPFFSWDEPIVEGLSFSLKGAATAPPTVIDALKAALYRAGECMTVLVNGIKREIPMIERILRNGAPCELKDTLEQGDVITTEGRLETGPTMSTMVLLLSETLRAGVHGRERLIMKINGEEAEFTSPIAQGDEVEVYYIPWN
;
A
#
# COMPACT_ATOMS: atom_id res chain seq x y z
N MET A 1 80.86 -38.04 -36.01
CA MET A 1 79.71 -37.92 -35.08
C MET A 1 80.08 -36.96 -33.97
N ARG A 2 79.37 -35.82 -33.80
CA ARG A 2 79.61 -34.93 -32.66
C ARG A 2 78.99 -35.58 -31.41
N HIS A 3 79.83 -36.04 -30.49
CA HIS A 3 79.37 -36.56 -29.19
C HIS A 3 78.91 -35.38 -28.32
N LEU A 4 77.60 -35.29 -28.06
CA LEU A 4 77.04 -34.38 -27.07
C LEU A 4 77.12 -35.07 -25.70
N SER A 5 77.68 -34.40 -24.69
CA SER A 5 77.69 -34.96 -23.33
C SER A 5 76.28 -35.01 -22.74
N CYS A 6 75.97 -36.01 -21.90
CA CYS A 6 74.65 -36.11 -21.24
C CYS A 6 74.25 -34.81 -20.53
N LYS A 7 75.21 -34.12 -19.91
CA LYS A 7 74.99 -32.81 -19.26
C LYS A 7 74.54 -31.74 -20.26
N LYS A 8 75.14 -31.67 -21.45
CA LYS A 8 74.74 -30.74 -22.50
C LYS A 8 73.37 -31.12 -23.08
N LEU A 9 73.09 -32.41 -23.28
CA LEU A 9 71.79 -32.90 -23.76
C LEU A 9 70.65 -32.52 -22.81
N LEU A 10 70.81 -32.79 -21.51
CA LEU A 10 69.81 -32.44 -20.49
C LEU A 10 69.59 -30.93 -20.39
N ALA A 11 70.66 -30.13 -20.51
CA ALA A 11 70.54 -28.67 -20.52
C ALA A 11 69.76 -28.16 -21.74
N THR A 12 69.92 -28.79 -22.91
CA THR A 12 69.16 -28.44 -24.13
C THR A 12 67.69 -28.86 -24.05
N LEU A 13 67.36 -29.95 -23.34
CA LEU A 13 65.99 -30.42 -23.18
C LEU A 13 65.17 -29.57 -22.19
N ARG A 14 65.82 -28.99 -21.18
CA ARG A 14 65.13 -28.32 -20.07
C ARG A 14 64.15 -27.21 -20.49
N PRO A 15 64.45 -26.31 -21.45
CA PRO A 15 63.48 -25.32 -21.91
C PRO A 15 62.21 -25.93 -22.50
N ALA A 16 62.34 -27.01 -23.29
CA ALA A 16 61.20 -27.69 -23.88
C ALA A 16 60.35 -28.42 -22.84
N VAL A 17 60.98 -29.02 -21.83
CA VAL A 17 60.26 -29.66 -20.70
C VAL A 17 59.53 -28.61 -19.86
N SER A 18 60.13 -27.44 -19.62
CA SER A 18 59.50 -26.35 -18.87
C SER A 18 58.28 -25.78 -19.60
N ASP A 19 58.36 -25.61 -20.93
CA ASP A 19 57.22 -25.20 -21.77
C ASP A 19 56.08 -26.23 -21.74
N LEU A 20 56.41 -27.52 -21.84
CA LEU A 20 55.43 -28.60 -21.71
C LEU A 20 54.76 -28.60 -20.33
N ALA A 21 55.54 -28.47 -19.25
CA ALA A 21 55.02 -28.43 -17.89
C ALA A 21 54.09 -27.22 -17.66
N GLN A 22 54.43 -26.05 -18.23
CA GLN A 22 53.57 -24.86 -18.18
C GLN A 22 52.21 -25.14 -18.85
N LYS A 23 52.21 -25.68 -20.07
CA LYS A 23 50.98 -25.99 -20.81
C LYS A 23 50.09 -26.99 -20.07
N ILE A 24 50.69 -28.00 -19.45
CA ILE A 24 49.96 -28.98 -18.63
C ILE A 24 49.37 -28.30 -17.38
N ALA A 25 50.15 -27.46 -16.70
CA ALA A 25 49.71 -26.76 -15.50
C ALA A 25 48.54 -25.81 -15.78
N ASP A 26 48.63 -25.02 -16.83
CA ASP A 26 47.59 -24.07 -17.24
C ASP A 26 46.27 -24.80 -17.55
N GLU A 27 46.34 -25.92 -18.26
CA GLU A 27 45.16 -26.70 -18.62
C GLU A 27 44.50 -27.38 -17.39
N LEU A 28 45.31 -27.89 -16.46
CA LEU A 28 44.81 -28.46 -15.21
C LEU A 28 44.08 -27.42 -14.35
N VAL A 29 44.65 -26.22 -14.22
CA VAL A 29 44.02 -25.12 -13.48
C VAL A 29 42.76 -24.65 -14.20
N ARG A 30 42.76 -24.58 -15.53
CA ARG A 30 41.58 -24.22 -16.31
C ARG A 30 40.41 -25.19 -16.11
N LEU A 31 40.68 -26.49 -16.07
CA LEU A 31 39.64 -27.52 -15.91
C LEU A 31 39.13 -27.64 -14.46
N ASN A 32 40.01 -27.47 -13.47
CA ASN A 32 39.68 -27.67 -12.06
C ASN A 32 39.35 -26.37 -11.31
N GLU A 33 39.49 -25.22 -11.96
CA GLU A 33 39.44 -23.85 -11.40
C GLU A 33 40.51 -23.55 -10.34
N LYS A 34 41.34 -24.54 -9.99
CA LYS A 34 42.45 -24.44 -9.03
C LYS A 34 43.48 -25.54 -9.29
N ALA A 35 44.67 -25.40 -8.70
CA ALA A 35 45.66 -26.46 -8.69
C ALA A 35 45.11 -27.72 -7.96
N PRO A 36 45.37 -28.93 -8.48
CA PRO A 36 44.92 -30.17 -7.86
C PRO A 36 45.69 -30.49 -6.58
N ASP A 37 45.10 -31.24 -5.66
CA ASP A 37 45.76 -31.59 -4.38
C ASP A 37 46.95 -32.55 -4.53
N ALA A 38 46.98 -33.34 -5.61
CA ALA A 38 48.04 -34.28 -5.97
C ALA A 38 48.00 -34.62 -7.47
N LEU A 39 49.12 -35.10 -8.03
CA LEU A 39 49.22 -35.54 -9.41
C LEU A 39 49.77 -36.96 -9.54
N MET A 40 49.14 -37.73 -10.42
CA MET A 40 49.64 -39.03 -10.85
C MET A 40 50.05 -38.95 -12.33
N LEU A 41 51.32 -39.21 -12.61
CA LEU A 41 51.85 -39.21 -13.97
C LEU A 41 51.87 -40.64 -14.50
N ILE A 42 51.26 -40.83 -15.66
CA ILE A 42 51.08 -42.13 -16.31
C ILE A 42 51.60 -42.03 -17.76
N GLY A 43 52.07 -43.14 -18.32
CA GLY A 43 52.60 -43.20 -19.68
C GLY A 43 54.12 -43.00 -19.75
N GLY A 44 54.75 -43.40 -20.87
CA GLY A 44 56.21 -43.32 -21.02
C GLY A 44 56.76 -41.90 -20.89
N GLY A 45 55.98 -40.88 -21.30
CA GLY A 45 56.33 -39.46 -21.16
C GLY A 45 56.47 -38.99 -19.71
N ALA A 46 55.88 -39.70 -18.74
CA ALA A 46 56.04 -39.41 -17.31
C ALA A 46 57.50 -39.53 -16.83
N LYS A 47 58.33 -40.33 -17.53
CA LYS A 47 59.76 -40.51 -17.25
C LYS A 47 60.64 -39.38 -17.82
N THR A 48 60.05 -38.36 -18.45
CA THR A 48 60.81 -37.26 -19.05
C THR A 48 61.61 -36.54 -17.96
N PRO A 49 62.93 -36.39 -18.12
CA PRO A 49 63.76 -35.72 -17.12
C PRO A 49 63.23 -34.32 -16.79
N PHE A 50 63.28 -33.95 -15.50
CA PHE A 50 62.82 -32.68 -14.94
C PHE A 50 61.29 -32.46 -14.90
N LEU A 51 60.47 -33.29 -15.56
CA LEU A 51 59.02 -33.04 -15.67
C LEU A 51 58.31 -32.94 -14.31
N GLU A 52 58.56 -33.86 -13.38
CA GLU A 52 57.95 -33.81 -12.03
C GLU A 52 58.31 -32.52 -11.29
N LYS A 53 59.57 -32.06 -11.43
CA LYS A 53 60.05 -30.84 -10.78
C LYS A 53 59.47 -29.59 -11.42
N GLU A 54 59.47 -29.51 -12.75
CA GLU A 54 58.90 -28.37 -13.46
C GLU A 54 57.39 -28.28 -13.16
N LEU A 55 56.64 -29.40 -13.11
CA LEU A 55 55.23 -29.40 -12.70
C LEU A 55 55.02 -28.98 -11.24
N SER A 56 55.89 -29.43 -10.33
CA SER A 56 55.89 -29.00 -8.93
C SER A 56 56.04 -27.48 -8.81
N ASP A 57 57.01 -26.90 -9.52
CA ASP A 57 57.27 -25.46 -9.52
C ASP A 57 56.10 -24.67 -10.14
N LYS A 58 55.52 -25.14 -11.25
CA LYS A 58 54.43 -24.44 -11.96
C LYS A 58 53.08 -24.49 -11.23
N LEU A 59 52.77 -25.61 -10.58
CA LEU A 59 51.50 -25.80 -9.87
C LEU A 59 51.57 -25.41 -8.38
N GLY A 60 52.75 -25.07 -7.87
CA GLY A 60 52.97 -24.81 -6.45
C GLY A 60 52.75 -26.06 -5.59
N LEU A 61 52.93 -27.25 -6.16
CA LEU A 61 52.68 -28.51 -5.47
C LEU A 61 53.97 -29.06 -4.88
N PRO A 62 53.96 -29.54 -3.62
CA PRO A 62 55.07 -30.30 -3.07
C PRO A 62 55.43 -31.49 -3.97
N LEU A 63 56.71 -31.69 -4.25
CA LEU A 63 57.19 -32.76 -5.14
C LEU A 63 56.78 -34.17 -4.66
N ASP A 64 56.56 -34.34 -3.35
CA ASP A 64 56.06 -35.58 -2.77
C ASP A 64 54.58 -35.89 -3.11
N ARG A 65 53.83 -34.91 -3.61
CA ARG A 65 52.46 -35.07 -4.11
C ARG A 65 52.36 -35.30 -5.61
N ILE A 66 53.49 -35.31 -6.31
CA ILE A 66 53.58 -35.70 -7.72
C ILE A 66 54.23 -37.08 -7.77
N ARG A 67 53.53 -38.05 -8.37
CA ARG A 67 53.98 -39.45 -8.39
C ARG A 67 53.81 -40.04 -9.76
N VAL A 68 54.92 -40.54 -10.32
CA VAL A 68 54.87 -41.45 -11.46
C VAL A 68 54.27 -42.78 -11.01
N ARG A 69 53.16 -43.20 -11.64
CA ARG A 69 52.49 -44.47 -11.36
C ARG A 69 52.93 -45.52 -12.36
N ASP A 70 53.20 -46.70 -11.84
CA ASP A 70 53.63 -47.88 -12.59
C ASP A 70 52.64 -49.02 -12.32
N ARG A 71 52.72 -50.09 -13.12
CA ARG A 71 52.04 -51.37 -12.96
C ARG A 71 51.89 -51.81 -11.51
N VAL A 72 52.94 -51.64 -10.69
CA VAL A 72 52.96 -52.12 -9.29
C VAL A 72 51.81 -51.53 -8.48
N SER A 73 51.24 -50.40 -8.91
CA SER A 73 50.05 -49.78 -8.30
C SER A 73 48.71 -50.43 -8.68
N ILE A 74 48.68 -51.35 -9.65
CA ILE A 74 47.47 -52.03 -10.14
C ILE A 74 47.43 -53.45 -9.59
N HIS A 75 46.84 -53.61 -8.41
CA HIS A 75 46.83 -54.88 -7.68
C HIS A 75 46.06 -56.01 -8.40
N GLN A 76 45.10 -55.68 -9.28
CA GLN A 76 44.37 -56.68 -10.06
C GLN A 76 45.21 -57.31 -11.19
N ALA A 77 46.31 -56.68 -11.61
CA ALA A 77 47.06 -57.09 -12.79
C ALA A 77 48.10 -58.19 -12.50
N LYS A 78 47.76 -59.45 -12.77
CA LYS A 78 48.64 -60.63 -12.58
C LYS A 78 49.36 -61.04 -13.88
N GLY A 79 50.59 -61.58 -13.80
CA GLY A 79 51.35 -62.13 -14.94
C GLY A 79 52.13 -61.08 -15.78
N CYS A 80 52.68 -61.42 -16.96
CA CYS A 80 53.27 -60.48 -17.95
C CYS A 80 54.27 -59.41 -17.45
N VAL A 81 54.98 -59.63 -16.33
CA VAL A 81 55.83 -58.61 -15.65
C VAL A 81 57.02 -58.19 -16.52
N GLU A 82 57.49 -59.08 -17.38
CA GLU A 82 58.64 -58.85 -18.26
C GLU A 82 58.29 -58.02 -19.51
N THR A 83 57.01 -58.02 -19.92
CA THR A 83 56.55 -57.35 -21.16
C THR A 83 55.83 -56.04 -20.89
N LEU A 84 55.07 -55.97 -19.79
CA LEU A 84 54.29 -54.81 -19.40
C LEU A 84 54.87 -54.25 -18.10
N PHE A 85 55.86 -53.38 -18.21
CA PHE A 85 56.49 -52.71 -17.07
C PHE A 85 56.54 -51.19 -17.30
N GLY A 86 56.73 -50.44 -16.24
CA GLY A 86 56.78 -48.98 -16.32
C GLY A 86 55.40 -48.32 -16.41
N PRO A 87 55.31 -47.00 -16.17
CA PRO A 87 54.15 -46.16 -16.37
C PRO A 87 53.41 -46.30 -17.71
N GLU A 88 54.11 -46.67 -18.78
CA GLU A 88 53.55 -46.96 -20.10
C GLU A 88 52.59 -48.17 -20.11
N SER A 89 52.74 -49.08 -19.15
CA SER A 89 51.91 -50.29 -19.05
C SER A 89 50.55 -50.05 -18.38
N VAL A 90 50.37 -48.93 -17.68
CA VAL A 90 49.16 -48.64 -16.88
C VAL A 90 47.91 -48.57 -17.77
N THR A 91 47.99 -47.88 -18.92
CA THR A 91 46.83 -47.69 -19.80
C THR A 91 46.37 -49.00 -20.48
N PRO A 92 47.24 -49.82 -21.10
CA PRO A 92 46.84 -51.12 -21.64
C PRO A 92 46.21 -52.04 -20.59
N ILE A 93 46.76 -52.06 -19.37
CA ILE A 93 46.21 -52.84 -18.25
C ILE A 93 44.81 -52.33 -17.87
N GLY A 94 44.62 -51.00 -17.80
CA GLY A 94 43.32 -50.39 -17.50
C GLY A 94 42.25 -50.73 -18.55
N ILE A 95 42.61 -50.75 -19.83
CA ILE A 95 41.72 -51.16 -20.92
C ILE A 95 41.29 -52.62 -20.73
N ALA A 96 42.24 -53.53 -20.47
CA ALA A 96 41.95 -54.94 -20.27
C ALA A 96 41.00 -55.19 -19.10
N LEU A 97 41.24 -54.53 -17.95
CA LEU A 97 40.37 -54.62 -16.78
C LEU A 97 38.97 -54.05 -17.02
N THR A 98 38.87 -52.98 -17.82
CA THR A 98 37.57 -52.37 -18.14
C THR A 98 36.76 -53.28 -19.07
N ALA A 99 37.41 -53.86 -20.09
CA ALA A 99 36.77 -54.80 -21.02
C ALA A 99 36.26 -56.07 -20.32
N GLU A 100 36.97 -56.54 -19.29
CA GLU A 100 36.55 -57.70 -18.48
C GLU A 100 35.27 -57.43 -17.66
N ASN A 101 35.00 -56.16 -17.31
CA ASN A 101 33.91 -55.80 -16.38
C ASN A 101 32.72 -55.10 -17.06
N SER A 102 32.67 -55.00 -18.39
CA SER A 102 31.67 -54.22 -19.13
C SER A 102 30.73 -55.08 -19.97
N GLU A 103 29.96 -55.97 -19.33
CA GLU A 103 28.74 -56.49 -19.97
C GLU A 103 27.61 -55.46 -19.85
N ILE A 104 27.34 -54.72 -20.93
CA ILE A 104 26.14 -53.86 -21.03
C ILE A 104 24.94 -54.78 -21.27
N THR A 105 24.30 -55.23 -20.19
CA THR A 105 23.08 -56.04 -20.30
C THR A 105 21.87 -55.13 -20.52
N PRO A 106 21.13 -55.26 -21.64
CA PRO A 106 19.92 -54.47 -21.86
C PRO A 106 18.79 -54.98 -20.95
N VAL A 107 18.23 -54.09 -20.14
CA VAL A 107 17.09 -54.37 -19.27
C VAL A 107 15.82 -53.96 -20.01
N THR A 108 14.85 -54.86 -20.18
CA THR A 108 13.56 -54.52 -20.79
C THR A 108 12.53 -54.34 -19.69
N VAL A 109 11.83 -53.21 -19.68
CA VAL A 109 10.75 -52.91 -18.72
C VAL A 109 9.48 -52.49 -19.45
N ARG A 110 8.35 -52.56 -18.77
CA ARG A 110 7.05 -52.13 -19.31
C ARG A 110 6.59 -50.85 -18.61
N PHE A 111 6.37 -49.77 -19.35
CA PHE A 111 5.84 -48.52 -18.83
C PHE A 111 4.63 -48.11 -19.67
N ASP A 112 3.52 -47.76 -19.00
CA ASP A 112 2.25 -47.36 -19.64
C ASP A 112 1.80 -48.33 -20.77
N GLY A 113 1.94 -49.63 -20.50
CA GLY A 113 1.57 -50.70 -21.41
C GLY A 113 2.56 -51.00 -22.54
N ARG A 114 3.61 -50.18 -22.73
CA ARG A 114 4.64 -50.33 -23.79
C ARG A 114 5.94 -50.90 -23.23
N SER A 115 6.66 -51.67 -24.03
CA SER A 115 7.98 -52.20 -23.65
C SER A 115 9.09 -51.24 -24.05
N HIS A 116 9.96 -50.92 -23.11
CA HIS A 116 11.12 -50.07 -23.26
C HIS A 116 12.39 -50.87 -23.00
N ARG A 117 13.37 -50.77 -23.90
CA ARG A 117 14.67 -51.43 -23.77
C ARG A 117 15.70 -50.40 -23.30
N LEU A 118 16.15 -50.55 -22.06
CA LEU A 118 17.06 -49.65 -21.38
C LEU A 118 18.48 -50.22 -21.42
N PHE A 119 19.46 -49.40 -21.78
CA PHE A 119 20.87 -49.79 -21.82
C PHE A 119 21.56 -49.33 -20.55
N ALA A 120 21.82 -50.27 -19.65
CA ALA A 120 22.32 -50.00 -18.32
C ALA A 120 23.83 -50.28 -18.24
N MET A 121 24.61 -49.26 -17.87
CA MET A 121 26.05 -49.41 -17.54
C MET A 121 26.25 -49.64 -16.02
N ARG A 122 25.16 -49.63 -15.25
CA ARG A 122 25.06 -49.82 -13.79
C ARG A 122 23.69 -50.40 -13.43
N LEU A 123 23.47 -50.79 -12.17
CA LEU A 123 22.12 -51.08 -11.66
C LEU A 123 21.19 -49.88 -11.88
N MET A 124 20.03 -50.12 -12.51
CA MET A 124 19.01 -49.12 -12.81
C MET A 124 17.98 -49.03 -11.68
N THR A 125 17.49 -47.82 -11.42
CA THR A 125 16.36 -47.60 -10.51
C THR A 125 15.05 -47.36 -11.28
N VAL A 126 13.93 -47.39 -10.56
CA VAL A 126 12.61 -47.01 -11.11
C VAL A 126 12.64 -45.58 -11.67
N GLY A 127 13.32 -44.64 -11.01
CA GLY A 127 13.47 -43.26 -11.45
C GLY A 127 14.31 -43.10 -12.72
N ASP A 128 15.39 -43.87 -12.83
CA ASP A 128 16.22 -43.93 -14.05
C ASP A 128 15.37 -44.42 -15.24
N ALA A 129 14.58 -45.48 -15.04
CA ALA A 129 13.71 -46.02 -16.09
C ALA A 129 12.57 -45.07 -16.50
N LEU A 130 11.90 -44.43 -15.53
CA LEU A 130 10.87 -43.44 -15.82
C LEU A 130 11.43 -42.25 -16.61
N SER A 131 12.64 -41.79 -16.27
CA SER A 131 13.32 -40.71 -16.98
C SER A 131 13.67 -41.12 -18.42
N GLU A 132 14.22 -42.31 -18.62
CA GLU A 132 14.52 -42.87 -19.95
C GLU A 132 13.25 -43.12 -20.79
N CYS A 133 12.12 -43.43 -20.13
CA CYS A 133 10.81 -43.53 -20.79
C CYS A 133 10.20 -42.16 -21.14
N GLY A 134 10.89 -41.05 -20.84
CA GLY A 134 10.48 -39.68 -21.19
C GLY A 134 9.56 -39.01 -20.18
N LEU A 135 9.41 -39.56 -18.97
CA LEU A 135 8.62 -38.92 -17.92
C LEU A 135 9.44 -37.82 -17.23
N ASP A 136 8.92 -36.59 -17.25
CA ASP A 136 9.45 -35.53 -16.39
C ASP A 136 9.05 -35.80 -14.93
N LEU A 137 9.99 -36.31 -14.13
CA LEU A 137 9.79 -36.62 -12.72
C LEU A 137 9.31 -35.41 -11.88
N ARG A 138 9.51 -34.17 -12.36
CA ARG A 138 8.98 -32.97 -11.69
C ARG A 138 7.45 -32.96 -11.69
N ARG A 139 6.81 -33.63 -12.64
CA ARG A 139 5.35 -33.74 -12.75
C ARG A 139 4.75 -34.69 -11.71
N LEU A 140 5.56 -35.52 -11.06
CA LEU A 140 5.12 -36.34 -9.91
C LEU A 140 4.90 -35.48 -8.66
N ARG A 141 5.55 -34.32 -8.59
CA ARG A 141 5.40 -33.36 -7.50
C ARG A 141 4.29 -32.37 -7.83
N ALA A 142 3.14 -32.56 -7.21
CA ALA A 142 2.11 -31.54 -7.27
C ALA A 142 2.52 -30.27 -6.53
N ARG A 143 2.18 -29.12 -7.12
CA ARG A 143 2.43 -27.81 -6.53
C ARG A 143 1.31 -27.45 -5.55
N THR A 144 1.62 -26.59 -4.59
CA THR A 144 0.59 -25.92 -3.79
C THR A 144 0.02 -24.77 -4.62
N GLY A 145 -1.30 -24.57 -4.57
CA GLY A 145 -1.93 -23.41 -5.19
C GLY A 145 -1.42 -22.10 -4.58
N ASN A 146 -1.44 -21.02 -5.35
CA ASN A 146 -1.01 -19.71 -4.88
C ASN A 146 -1.89 -19.24 -3.71
N ALA A 147 -1.26 -18.65 -2.69
CA ALA A 147 -1.98 -18.00 -1.61
C ALA A 147 -2.52 -16.64 -2.08
N LEU A 148 -3.66 -16.23 -1.54
CA LEU A 148 -4.24 -14.91 -1.75
C LEU A 148 -3.79 -14.00 -0.62
N VAL A 149 -3.02 -12.95 -0.93
CA VAL A 149 -2.48 -12.03 0.08
C VAL A 149 -3.15 -10.68 -0.06
N VAL A 150 -3.68 -10.15 1.03
CA VAL A 150 -4.41 -8.88 1.06
C VAL A 150 -3.99 -8.05 2.28
N GLU A 151 -4.18 -6.74 2.22
CA GLU A 151 -3.98 -5.85 3.36
C GLU A 151 -5.34 -5.53 3.98
N VAL A 152 -5.50 -5.73 5.29
CA VAL A 152 -6.73 -5.43 6.03
C VAL A 152 -6.36 -4.51 7.20
N ASN A 153 -6.84 -3.27 7.18
CA ASN A 153 -6.53 -2.27 8.20
C ASN A 153 -5.01 -2.16 8.48
N GLN A 154 -4.19 -2.06 7.43
CA GLN A 154 -2.73 -2.00 7.48
C GLN A 154 -2.02 -3.30 7.92
N GLU A 155 -2.76 -4.40 8.14
CA GLU A 155 -2.19 -5.71 8.44
C GLU A 155 -2.28 -6.66 7.24
N ILE A 156 -1.18 -7.33 6.90
CA ILE A 156 -1.17 -8.34 5.84
C ILE A 156 -1.86 -9.63 6.32
N ARG A 157 -2.83 -10.10 5.55
CA ARG A 157 -3.59 -11.34 5.78
C ARG A 157 -3.48 -12.24 4.56
N SER A 158 -3.39 -13.55 4.76
CA SER A 158 -3.25 -14.52 3.66
C SER A 158 -4.25 -15.66 3.78
N ILE A 159 -4.83 -16.07 2.65
CA ILE A 159 -5.61 -17.30 2.52
C ILE A 159 -4.74 -18.31 1.76
N PRO A 160 -4.42 -19.47 2.33
CA PRO A 160 -3.60 -20.47 1.66
C PRO A 160 -4.36 -21.12 0.50
N GLY A 161 -3.65 -21.41 -0.59
CA GLY A 161 -4.15 -22.29 -1.65
C GLY A 161 -4.24 -23.73 -1.16
N THR A 162 -4.89 -24.61 -1.93
CA THR A 162 -4.96 -26.03 -1.55
C THR A 162 -3.62 -26.71 -1.82
N THR A 163 -3.30 -27.73 -1.03
CA THR A 163 -2.17 -28.62 -1.32
C THR A 163 -2.53 -29.51 -2.50
N GLY A 164 -1.59 -29.72 -3.42
CA GLY A 164 -1.74 -30.71 -4.48
C GLY A 164 -1.56 -32.15 -3.99
N THR A 165 -2.03 -33.12 -4.75
CA THR A 165 -1.88 -34.56 -4.47
C THR A 165 -0.61 -35.09 -5.12
N GLN A 166 0.25 -35.79 -4.38
CA GLN A 166 1.47 -36.35 -4.97
C GLN A 166 1.15 -37.51 -5.91
N GLY A 167 1.91 -37.63 -7.00
CA GLY A 167 1.83 -38.79 -7.87
C GLY A 167 2.32 -40.06 -7.16
N VAL A 168 1.73 -41.20 -7.50
CA VAL A 168 2.13 -42.50 -6.97
C VAL A 168 2.80 -43.30 -8.08
N VAL A 169 4.02 -43.77 -7.79
CA VAL A 169 4.73 -44.71 -8.66
C VAL A 169 4.50 -46.12 -8.15
N GLN A 170 4.21 -47.03 -9.06
CA GLN A 170 4.01 -48.44 -8.75
C GLN A 170 4.95 -49.30 -9.59
N LYS A 171 5.55 -50.31 -8.95
CA LYS A 171 6.30 -51.40 -9.58
C LYS A 171 5.51 -52.68 -9.40
N ASN A 172 5.14 -53.33 -10.50
CA ASN A 172 4.34 -54.55 -10.54
C ASN A 172 3.02 -54.44 -9.75
N GLY A 173 2.39 -53.26 -9.78
CA GLY A 173 1.13 -52.97 -9.08
C GLY A 173 1.26 -52.61 -7.60
N LEU A 174 2.48 -52.60 -7.04
CA LEU A 174 2.74 -52.20 -5.65
C LEU A 174 3.41 -50.81 -5.61
N PRO A 175 3.03 -49.93 -4.66
CA PRO A 175 3.71 -48.64 -4.47
C PRO A 175 5.21 -48.83 -4.24
N CYS A 176 6.03 -48.03 -4.93
CA CYS A 176 7.48 -48.08 -4.83
C CYS A 176 8.10 -46.68 -4.79
N LEU A 177 9.36 -46.59 -4.37
CA LEU A 177 10.15 -45.37 -4.43
C LEU A 177 10.90 -45.27 -5.77
N LEU A 178 11.30 -44.05 -6.14
CA LEU A 178 12.10 -43.82 -7.34
C LEU A 178 13.49 -44.48 -7.26
N ASP A 179 14.01 -44.68 -6.05
CA ASP A 179 15.33 -45.26 -5.81
C ASP A 179 15.31 -46.80 -5.73
N ASP A 180 14.13 -47.41 -5.77
CA ASP A 180 14.00 -48.86 -5.75
C ASP A 180 14.65 -49.48 -7.00
N THR A 181 15.31 -50.62 -6.81
CA THR A 181 15.99 -51.34 -7.89
C THR A 181 15.00 -51.89 -8.90
N LEU A 182 15.41 -51.86 -10.16
CA LEU A 182 14.61 -52.30 -11.28
C LEU A 182 15.18 -53.57 -11.91
N ASP A 183 14.32 -54.58 -12.07
CA ASP A 183 14.68 -55.86 -12.65
C ASP A 183 14.13 -55.99 -14.08
N ALA A 184 14.76 -56.87 -14.88
CA ALA A 184 14.28 -57.15 -16.22
C ALA A 184 12.87 -57.77 -16.17
N GLY A 185 11.95 -57.21 -16.95
CA GLY A 185 10.56 -57.61 -17.03
C GLY A 185 9.60 -56.83 -16.10
N ASP A 186 10.13 -55.96 -15.23
CA ASP A 186 9.29 -55.16 -14.34
C ASP A 186 8.31 -54.26 -15.11
N THR A 187 7.10 -54.13 -14.57
CA THR A 187 6.06 -53.21 -15.05
C THR A 187 5.97 -52.01 -14.13
N ILE A 188 6.14 -50.82 -14.66
CA ILE A 188 6.05 -49.55 -13.95
C ILE A 188 4.77 -48.84 -14.39
N SER A 189 4.00 -48.34 -13.43
CA SER A 189 2.86 -47.46 -13.67
C SER A 189 2.97 -46.20 -12.81
N VAL A 190 2.48 -45.09 -13.35
CA VAL A 190 2.50 -43.79 -12.67
C VAL A 190 1.10 -43.22 -12.69
N ALA A 191 0.57 -42.95 -11.49
CA ALA A 191 -0.57 -42.06 -11.33
C ALA A 191 -0.02 -40.66 -11.07
N VAL A 192 -0.19 -39.74 -12.03
CA VAL A 192 0.28 -38.36 -11.89
C VAL A 192 -0.56 -37.65 -10.82
N GLY A 193 0.11 -36.87 -9.97
CA GLY A 193 -0.54 -36.02 -8.98
C GLY A 193 -1.33 -34.86 -9.60
N GLU A 194 -2.23 -34.25 -8.84
CA GLU A 194 -2.96 -33.04 -9.25
C GLU A 194 -2.45 -31.82 -8.50
N ASP A 195 -2.15 -30.73 -9.22
CA ASP A 195 -1.76 -29.47 -8.61
C ASP A 195 -2.87 -28.91 -7.71
N GLY A 196 -2.45 -28.27 -6.62
CA GLY A 196 -3.33 -27.52 -5.74
C GLY A 196 -3.99 -26.35 -6.44
N LYS A 197 -5.19 -25.98 -5.99
CA LYS A 197 -5.96 -24.86 -6.52
C LYS A 197 -5.59 -23.58 -5.77
N ASP A 198 -5.49 -22.49 -6.52
CA ASP A 198 -5.27 -21.16 -5.98
C ASP A 198 -6.35 -20.78 -4.96
N ALA A 199 -5.94 -20.02 -3.95
CA ALA A 199 -6.84 -19.56 -2.91
C ALA A 199 -7.93 -18.65 -3.48
N ILE A 200 -9.17 -18.92 -3.07
CA ILE A 200 -10.31 -18.06 -3.32
C ILE A 200 -10.93 -17.65 -1.98
N GLY A 201 -11.36 -16.39 -1.90
CA GLY A 201 -11.89 -15.85 -0.66
C GLY A 201 -12.79 -14.65 -0.87
N THR A 202 -13.47 -14.27 0.20
CA THR A 202 -14.27 -13.04 0.30
C THR A 202 -13.75 -12.21 1.46
N ILE A 203 -14.16 -10.95 1.57
CA ILE A 203 -13.72 -10.09 2.69
C ILE A 203 -14.00 -10.77 4.05
N ALA A 204 -15.11 -11.51 4.20
CA ALA A 204 -15.44 -12.28 5.41
C ALA A 204 -14.38 -13.31 5.83
N SER A 205 -13.57 -13.81 4.89
CA SER A 205 -12.51 -14.78 5.20
C SER A 205 -11.27 -14.18 5.84
N VAL A 206 -11.09 -12.85 5.78
CA VAL A 206 -9.92 -12.14 6.32
C VAL A 206 -10.29 -11.06 7.33
N LEU A 207 -11.55 -10.60 7.34
CA LEU A 207 -12.05 -9.54 8.19
C LEU A 207 -13.28 -10.03 8.96
N THR A 208 -13.18 -9.99 10.29
CA THR A 208 -14.32 -10.19 11.19
C THR A 208 -14.71 -8.85 11.79
N VAL A 209 -15.91 -8.38 11.49
CA VAL A 209 -16.45 -7.13 12.04
C VAL A 209 -17.50 -7.46 13.09
N LYS A 210 -17.32 -6.98 14.31
CA LYS A 210 -18.35 -7.03 15.35
C LYS A 210 -19.04 -5.66 15.41
N PRO A 211 -20.36 -5.59 15.19
CA PRO A 211 -21.09 -4.33 15.32
C PRO A 211 -21.01 -3.80 16.75
N LEU A 212 -20.81 -2.49 16.90
CA LEU A 212 -20.85 -1.83 18.20
C LEU A 212 -22.30 -1.74 18.69
N SER A 213 -22.50 -1.94 20.00
CA SER A 213 -23.79 -1.71 20.65
C SER A 213 -23.84 -0.30 21.22
N ILE A 214 -24.84 0.48 20.82
CA ILE A 214 -25.11 1.80 21.42
C ILE A 214 -26.57 1.88 21.86
N THR A 215 -26.90 2.80 22.75
CA THR A 215 -28.26 3.03 23.22
C THR A 215 -28.73 4.41 22.80
N VAL A 216 -29.79 4.48 22.00
CA VAL A 216 -30.37 5.74 21.52
C VAL A 216 -31.82 5.79 21.91
N ASN A 217 -32.23 6.84 22.65
CA ASN A 217 -33.59 6.97 23.18
C ASN A 217 -34.07 5.72 23.95
N GLY A 218 -33.16 5.11 24.73
CA GLY A 218 -33.44 3.88 25.50
C GLY A 218 -33.50 2.59 24.68
N THR A 219 -33.29 2.64 23.35
CA THR A 219 -33.28 1.45 22.49
C THR A 219 -31.85 1.09 22.07
N VAL A 220 -31.48 -0.19 22.19
CA VAL A 220 -30.18 -0.68 21.75
C VAL A 220 -30.13 -0.77 20.22
N GLN A 221 -29.12 -0.13 19.63
CA GLN A 221 -28.83 -0.10 18.21
C GLN A 221 -27.48 -0.75 17.92
N ARG A 222 -27.32 -1.29 16.70
CA ARG A 222 -26.09 -1.92 16.22
C ARG A 222 -25.46 -1.08 15.13
N VAL A 223 -24.25 -0.60 15.37
CA VAL A 223 -23.50 0.22 14.42
C VAL A 223 -22.44 -0.65 13.77
N SER A 224 -22.37 -0.62 12.44
CA SER A 224 -21.33 -1.33 11.68
C SER A 224 -20.48 -0.31 10.90
N PRO A 225 -19.17 -0.56 10.73
CA PRO A 225 -18.32 0.27 9.91
C PRO A 225 -18.65 0.08 8.43
N ARG A 226 -18.34 1.10 7.64
CA ARG A 226 -18.26 0.97 6.18
C ARG A 226 -17.01 0.19 5.84
N ILE A 227 -17.14 -0.76 4.92
CA ILE A 227 -16.02 -1.55 4.40
C ILE A 227 -15.66 -0.99 3.04
N LEU A 228 -14.41 -0.60 2.86
CA LEU A 228 -13.84 -0.18 1.59
C LEU A 228 -12.88 -1.26 1.09
N LYS A 229 -13.00 -1.60 -0.18
CA LYS A 229 -12.07 -2.43 -0.94
C LYS A 229 -11.48 -1.56 -2.04
N ASN A 230 -10.18 -1.28 -1.99
CA ASN A 230 -9.49 -0.39 -2.93
C ASN A 230 -10.28 0.93 -3.11
N ASP A 231 -10.57 1.60 -2.00
CA ASP A 231 -11.35 2.85 -1.89
C ASP A 231 -12.80 2.80 -2.38
N ARG A 232 -13.35 1.62 -2.68
CA ARG A 232 -14.75 1.45 -3.10
C ARG A 232 -15.55 0.70 -2.05
N VAL A 233 -16.80 1.13 -1.85
CA VAL A 233 -17.72 0.46 -0.91
C VAL A 233 -17.89 -1.01 -1.28
N ALA A 234 -17.70 -1.88 -0.30
CA ALA A 234 -17.76 -3.33 -0.43
C ALA A 234 -18.55 -3.96 0.72
N THR A 235 -18.85 -5.23 0.60
CA THR A 235 -19.52 -6.02 1.65
C THR A 235 -18.62 -7.17 2.06
N LEU A 236 -18.93 -7.81 3.19
CA LEU A 236 -18.24 -9.02 3.63
C LEU A 236 -18.27 -10.15 2.57
N HIS A 237 -19.24 -10.13 1.65
CA HIS A 237 -19.38 -11.11 0.57
C HIS A 237 -18.59 -10.76 -0.71
N SER A 238 -17.99 -9.58 -0.79
CA SER A 238 -17.19 -9.19 -1.95
C SER A 238 -15.99 -10.12 -2.12
N LYS A 239 -15.76 -10.60 -3.35
CA LYS A 239 -14.63 -11.46 -3.69
C LYS A 239 -13.31 -10.71 -3.51
N LEU A 240 -12.30 -11.43 -3.03
CA LEU A 240 -10.93 -10.94 -2.93
C LEU A 240 -10.12 -11.26 -4.19
N SER A 241 -9.08 -10.48 -4.39
CA SER A 241 -8.06 -10.56 -5.43
C SER A 241 -6.71 -10.25 -4.77
N ASP A 242 -5.64 -10.77 -5.36
CA ASP A 242 -4.32 -10.60 -4.76
C ASP A 242 -3.97 -9.11 -4.66
N ARG A 243 -3.39 -8.73 -3.51
CA ARG A 243 -3.00 -7.35 -3.14
C ARG A 243 -4.15 -6.37 -3.00
N ASP A 244 -5.39 -6.85 -2.82
CA ASP A 244 -6.48 -5.97 -2.41
C ASP A 244 -6.18 -5.30 -1.06
N VAL A 245 -6.61 -4.04 -0.92
CA VAL A 245 -6.55 -3.26 0.32
C VAL A 245 -7.97 -3.10 0.87
N ILE A 246 -8.18 -3.53 2.10
CA ILE A 246 -9.45 -3.50 2.81
C ILE A 246 -9.32 -2.57 4.01
N VAL A 247 -10.18 -1.55 4.07
CA VAL A 247 -10.21 -0.57 5.16
C VAL A 247 -11.60 -0.54 5.77
N THR A 248 -11.69 -0.61 7.10
CA THR A 248 -12.93 -0.37 7.84
C THR A 248 -12.97 1.05 8.37
N GLN A 249 -14.04 1.79 8.07
CA GLN A 249 -14.28 3.15 8.55
C GLN A 249 -15.50 3.17 9.46
N TRP A 250 -15.28 3.49 10.73
CA TRP A 250 -16.37 3.67 11.69
C TRP A 250 -17.00 5.05 11.50
N PRO A 251 -18.34 5.14 11.46
CA PRO A 251 -19.01 6.42 11.31
C PRO A 251 -18.88 7.27 12.58
N THR A 252 -18.95 8.59 12.43
CA THR A 252 -19.18 9.51 13.54
C THR A 252 -20.63 9.42 14.04
N ILE A 253 -20.92 10.03 15.20
CA ILE A 253 -22.29 10.12 15.73
C ILE A 253 -23.23 10.77 14.71
N GLY A 254 -22.79 11.88 14.08
CA GLY A 254 -23.54 12.59 13.04
C GLY A 254 -23.81 11.71 11.83
N GLU A 255 -22.77 11.17 11.21
CA GLU A 255 -22.89 10.33 10.00
C GLU A 255 -23.83 9.14 10.21
N TRP A 256 -23.75 8.48 11.37
CA TRP A 256 -24.60 7.35 11.68
C TRP A 256 -26.06 7.78 11.90
N ILE A 257 -26.32 8.88 12.60
CA ILE A 257 -27.68 9.38 12.79
C ILE A 257 -28.30 9.79 11.46
N GLU A 258 -27.58 10.55 10.64
CA GLU A 258 -28.01 10.96 9.29
C GLU A 258 -28.41 9.76 8.44
N SER A 259 -27.66 8.66 8.53
CA SER A 259 -27.97 7.41 7.81
C SER A 259 -29.30 6.76 8.25
N ILE A 260 -29.75 7.00 9.48
CA ILE A 260 -30.99 6.44 10.04
C ILE A 260 -32.18 7.37 9.77
N ILE A 261 -32.01 8.66 10.00
CA ILE A 261 -33.10 9.63 9.88
C ILE A 261 -33.30 10.13 8.45
N GLY A 262 -32.31 9.94 7.56
CA GLY A 262 -32.38 10.32 6.15
C GLY A 262 -32.33 11.83 5.91
N ARG A 263 -31.81 12.61 6.87
CA ARG A 263 -31.65 14.07 6.81
C ARG A 263 -30.43 14.49 7.62
N ASN A 264 -29.89 15.67 7.35
CA ASN A 264 -28.71 16.18 8.03
C ASN A 264 -29.02 16.53 9.50
N VAL A 265 -28.05 16.28 10.39
CA VAL A 265 -28.13 16.71 11.80
C VAL A 265 -27.71 18.17 11.98
N VAL A 266 -26.91 18.69 11.03
CA VAL A 266 -26.52 20.09 10.90
C VAL A 266 -26.85 20.54 9.49
N GLU A 267 -27.74 21.52 9.36
CA GLU A 267 -28.05 22.15 8.07
C GLU A 267 -27.20 23.40 7.88
N ARG A 268 -26.93 23.71 6.62
CA ARG A 268 -26.11 24.85 6.21
C ARG A 268 -26.76 25.57 5.05
N ILE A 269 -26.72 26.89 5.09
CA ILE A 269 -27.08 27.73 3.96
C ILE A 269 -25.99 28.74 3.66
N ALA A 270 -25.76 29.01 2.38
CA ALA A 270 -24.94 30.13 1.93
C ALA A 270 -25.84 31.33 1.62
N VAL A 271 -25.50 32.48 2.17
CA VAL A 271 -26.19 33.77 1.91
C VAL A 271 -25.16 34.85 1.61
N VAL A 272 -25.59 35.96 1.02
CA VAL A 272 -24.73 37.13 0.77
C VAL A 272 -25.28 38.33 1.52
N VAL A 273 -24.46 39.01 2.32
CA VAL A 273 -24.84 40.23 3.04
C VAL A 273 -23.95 41.38 2.59
N ASP A 274 -24.51 42.37 1.86
CA ASP A 274 -23.75 43.50 1.28
C ASP A 274 -22.46 43.04 0.59
N GLU A 275 -22.60 42.15 -0.40
CA GLU A 275 -21.50 41.54 -1.16
C GLU A 275 -20.60 40.56 -0.38
N LYS A 276 -20.79 40.40 0.93
CA LYS A 276 -20.03 39.44 1.75
C LYS A 276 -20.71 38.07 1.77
N PRO A 277 -20.08 37.01 1.24
CA PRO A 277 -20.61 35.65 1.36
C PRO A 277 -20.47 35.14 2.80
N LEU A 278 -21.54 34.55 3.33
CA LEU A 278 -21.61 33.95 4.66
C LEU A 278 -22.20 32.54 4.58
N GLU A 279 -21.69 31.65 5.43
CA GLU A 279 -22.26 30.32 5.66
C GLU A 279 -22.89 30.29 7.05
N LEU A 280 -24.20 30.07 7.10
CA LEU A 280 -24.96 29.95 8.34
C LEU A 280 -25.31 28.48 8.56
N GLN A 281 -25.20 28.03 9.80
CA GLN A 281 -25.47 26.64 10.17
C GLN A 281 -26.32 26.54 11.42
N TRP A 282 -27.17 25.52 11.49
CA TRP A 282 -27.98 25.22 12.67
C TRP A 282 -28.18 23.71 12.83
N GLN A 283 -28.40 23.30 14.07
CA GLN A 283 -28.64 21.90 14.40
C GLN A 283 -30.12 21.57 14.23
N THR A 284 -30.43 20.42 13.63
CA THR A 284 -31.82 19.94 13.47
C THR A 284 -32.24 18.99 14.60
N MET A 285 -31.26 18.48 15.34
CA MET A 285 -31.44 17.63 16.52
C MET A 285 -30.51 18.06 17.65
N LEU A 286 -30.83 17.65 18.88
CA LEU A 286 -29.98 17.81 20.06
C LEU A 286 -29.69 16.44 20.66
N ILE A 287 -28.46 16.26 21.13
CA ILE A 287 -28.01 15.05 21.82
C ILE A 287 -27.95 15.33 23.32
N GLU A 288 -28.53 14.45 24.13
CA GLU A 288 -28.41 14.48 25.59
C GLU A 288 -27.86 13.16 26.16
N PRO A 289 -26.78 13.19 26.97
CA PRO A 289 -25.94 14.35 27.26
C PRO A 289 -25.24 14.88 25.99
N PHE A 290 -24.72 16.10 26.04
CA PHE A 290 -24.09 16.73 24.87
C PHE A 290 -22.87 15.94 24.39
N PHE A 291 -22.85 15.63 23.10
CA PHE A 291 -21.71 15.07 22.35
C PHE A 291 -21.54 15.86 21.05
N SER A 292 -20.30 15.97 20.55
CA SER A 292 -20.08 16.53 19.21
C SER A 292 -20.57 15.56 18.14
N TRP A 293 -21.15 16.08 17.05
CA TRP A 293 -21.55 15.27 15.90
C TRP A 293 -20.37 14.58 15.21
N ASP A 294 -19.17 15.15 15.32
CA ASP A 294 -17.94 14.60 14.74
C ASP A 294 -17.24 13.55 15.62
N GLU A 295 -17.78 13.27 16.82
CA GLU A 295 -17.21 12.24 17.69
C GLU A 295 -17.38 10.83 17.11
N PRO A 296 -16.38 9.95 17.24
CA PRO A 296 -16.48 8.57 16.80
C PRO A 296 -17.44 7.77 17.68
N ILE A 297 -18.16 6.82 17.08
CA ILE A 297 -18.99 5.88 17.83
C ILE A 297 -18.12 4.84 18.55
N VAL A 298 -18.43 4.60 19.82
CA VAL A 298 -17.77 3.62 20.69
C VAL A 298 -18.76 2.65 21.33
N GLU A 299 -18.28 1.47 21.76
CA GLU A 299 -19.12 0.47 22.44
C GLU A 299 -19.75 1.05 23.71
N GLY A 300 -21.05 0.83 23.89
CA GLY A 300 -21.80 1.24 25.08
C GLY A 300 -22.20 2.71 25.10
N LEU A 301 -21.91 3.48 24.05
CA LEU A 301 -22.34 4.87 23.92
C LEU A 301 -23.87 4.96 24.12
N SER A 302 -24.32 5.90 24.94
CA SER A 302 -25.73 6.06 25.29
C SER A 302 -26.14 7.52 25.29
N PHE A 303 -27.14 7.86 24.50
CA PHE A 303 -27.69 9.22 24.44
C PHE A 303 -29.17 9.22 24.04
N SER A 304 -29.81 10.37 24.23
CA SER A 304 -31.15 10.65 23.73
C SER A 304 -31.10 11.71 22.64
N LEU A 305 -31.86 11.50 21.58
CA LEU A 305 -32.09 12.48 20.52
C LEU A 305 -33.38 13.21 20.79
N LYS A 306 -33.28 14.52 20.93
CA LYS A 306 -34.42 15.43 20.98
C LYS A 306 -34.48 16.22 19.68
N GLY A 307 -35.69 16.58 19.24
CA GLY A 307 -35.84 17.55 18.15
C GLY A 307 -35.19 18.86 18.56
N ALA A 308 -34.36 19.46 17.70
CA ALA A 308 -33.71 20.71 18.07
C ALA A 308 -34.73 21.83 18.24
N ALA A 309 -34.50 22.66 19.24
CA ALA A 309 -35.20 23.92 19.47
C ALA A 309 -34.64 25.08 18.62
N THR A 310 -33.65 24.84 17.76
CA THR A 310 -33.05 25.88 16.91
C THR A 310 -33.83 26.03 15.61
N ALA A 311 -34.49 27.17 15.47
CA ALA A 311 -35.16 27.58 14.25
C ALA A 311 -34.13 27.78 13.12
N PRO A 312 -34.56 27.69 11.84
CA PRO A 312 -33.73 28.08 10.71
C PRO A 312 -33.19 29.52 10.90
N PRO A 313 -31.98 29.83 10.40
CA PRO A 313 -31.38 31.14 10.52
C PRO A 313 -32.27 32.21 9.90
N THR A 314 -32.30 33.37 10.54
CA THR A 314 -33.12 34.52 10.15
C THR A 314 -32.27 35.66 9.63
N VAL A 315 -32.91 36.69 9.05
CA VAL A 315 -32.24 37.91 8.57
C VAL A 315 -31.35 38.53 9.67
N ILE A 316 -31.80 38.57 10.93
CA ILE A 316 -30.98 39.09 12.03
C ILE A 316 -29.74 38.24 12.31
N ASP A 317 -29.80 36.92 12.12
CA ASP A 317 -28.66 36.04 12.33
C ASP A 317 -27.58 36.28 11.26
N ALA A 318 -27.98 36.47 10.00
CA ALA A 318 -27.07 36.84 8.92
C ALA A 318 -26.40 38.20 9.15
N LEU A 319 -27.18 39.20 9.57
CA LEU A 319 -26.65 40.54 9.85
C LEU A 319 -25.70 40.55 11.04
N LYS A 320 -26.00 39.80 12.10
CA LYS A 320 -25.09 39.61 13.24
C LYS A 320 -23.81 38.89 12.83
N ALA A 321 -23.90 37.85 12.00
CA ALA A 321 -22.74 37.15 11.45
C ALA A 321 -21.88 38.07 10.56
N ALA A 322 -22.49 39.04 9.88
CA ALA A 322 -21.80 40.11 9.14
C ALA A 322 -21.21 41.22 10.04
N LEU A 323 -21.39 41.12 11.37
CA LEU A 323 -21.03 42.12 12.38
C LEU A 323 -21.80 43.45 12.24
N TYR A 324 -23.02 43.41 11.73
CA TYR A 324 -23.90 44.59 11.63
C TYR A 324 -24.82 44.69 12.83
N ARG A 325 -25.04 45.93 13.31
CA ARG A 325 -25.87 46.28 14.47
C ARG A 325 -27.37 46.29 14.13
N ALA A 326 -27.83 45.21 13.51
CA ALA A 326 -29.21 45.08 13.06
C ALA A 326 -30.18 44.91 14.24
N GLY A 327 -31.29 45.66 14.21
CA GLY A 327 -32.25 45.70 15.30
C GLY A 327 -31.88 46.63 16.46
N GLU A 328 -30.70 47.26 16.41
CA GLU A 328 -30.33 48.32 17.34
C GLU A 328 -30.86 49.68 16.86
N CYS A 329 -31.28 50.52 17.81
CA CYS A 329 -31.65 51.91 17.55
C CYS A 329 -30.88 52.85 18.47
N MET A 330 -30.55 54.02 17.95
CA MET A 330 -30.11 55.15 18.74
C MET A 330 -31.33 55.88 19.29
N THR A 331 -31.31 56.23 20.58
CA THR A 331 -32.35 57.06 21.19
C THR A 331 -31.83 58.47 21.42
N VAL A 332 -32.57 59.48 21.00
CA VAL A 332 -32.26 60.91 21.20
C VAL A 332 -33.52 61.69 21.56
N LEU A 333 -33.38 62.84 22.22
CA LEU A 333 -34.49 63.73 22.54
C LEU A 333 -34.45 64.93 21.60
N VAL A 334 -35.37 65.01 20.63
CA VAL A 334 -35.42 66.14 19.68
C VAL A 334 -36.57 67.06 20.05
N ASN A 335 -36.27 68.29 20.49
CA ASN A 335 -37.26 69.27 20.98
C ASN A 335 -38.22 68.67 22.05
N GLY A 336 -37.67 67.91 23.00
CA GLY A 336 -38.44 67.26 24.06
C GLY A 336 -39.20 65.99 23.63
N ILE A 337 -39.09 65.54 22.37
CA ILE A 337 -39.73 64.31 21.88
C ILE A 337 -38.67 63.22 21.72
N LYS A 338 -38.89 62.08 22.40
CA LYS A 338 -38.02 60.90 22.26
C LYS A 338 -38.12 60.34 20.84
N ARG A 339 -36.99 60.22 20.15
CA ARG A 339 -36.87 59.62 18.81
C ARG A 339 -35.96 58.41 18.87
N GLU A 340 -36.38 57.35 18.18
CA GLU A 340 -35.61 56.12 18.00
C GLU A 340 -35.20 56.02 16.53
N ILE A 341 -33.89 55.96 16.29
CA ILE A 341 -33.29 56.00 14.96
C ILE A 341 -32.62 54.63 14.74
N PRO A 342 -33.09 53.81 13.81
CA PRO A 342 -32.51 52.50 13.58
C PRO A 342 -31.09 52.64 13.00
N MET A 343 -30.17 51.75 13.41
CA MET A 343 -28.81 51.72 12.87
C MET A 343 -28.75 51.31 11.39
N ILE A 344 -29.82 50.66 10.90
CA ILE A 344 -30.02 50.27 9.50
C ILE A 344 -31.43 50.74 9.11
N GLU A 345 -31.53 51.62 8.12
CA GLU A 345 -32.82 52.20 7.71
C GLU A 345 -33.71 51.18 6.99
N ARG A 346 -33.15 50.45 6.02
CA ARG A 346 -33.89 49.44 5.25
C ARG A 346 -33.07 48.18 5.07
N ILE A 347 -33.75 47.05 5.14
CA ILE A 347 -33.18 45.73 4.89
C ILE A 347 -34.00 45.10 3.77
N LEU A 348 -33.31 44.65 2.73
CA LEU A 348 -33.90 44.01 1.57
C LEU A 348 -33.40 42.57 1.48
N ARG A 349 -34.31 41.63 1.27
CA ARG A 349 -34.02 40.24 0.87
C ARG A 349 -34.36 40.09 -0.60
N ASN A 350 -33.37 39.71 -1.42
CA ASN A 350 -33.51 39.55 -2.87
C ASN A 350 -34.15 40.78 -3.56
N GLY A 351 -33.84 41.98 -3.06
CA GLY A 351 -34.36 43.26 -3.56
C GLY A 351 -35.73 43.68 -3.00
N ALA A 352 -36.40 42.87 -2.18
CA ALA A 352 -37.69 43.21 -1.56
C ALA A 352 -37.53 43.51 -0.06
N PRO A 353 -38.29 44.47 0.52
CA PRO A 353 -38.27 44.72 1.97
C PRO A 353 -38.58 43.46 2.77
N CYS A 354 -37.83 43.23 3.85
CA CYS A 354 -38.01 42.09 4.75
C CYS A 354 -37.94 42.48 6.23
N GLU A 355 -38.39 41.58 7.10
CA GLU A 355 -38.28 41.72 8.55
C GLU A 355 -37.08 40.94 9.12
N LEU A 356 -36.57 41.40 10.26
CA LEU A 356 -35.43 40.76 10.95
C LEU A 356 -35.67 39.29 11.32
N LYS A 357 -36.92 38.90 11.54
CA LYS A 357 -37.33 37.54 11.95
C LYS A 357 -37.57 36.60 10.76
N ASP A 358 -37.51 37.11 9.53
CA ASP A 358 -37.79 36.30 8.35
C ASP A 358 -36.71 35.22 8.19
N THR A 359 -37.12 33.98 7.93
CA THR A 359 -36.23 32.83 7.75
C THR A 359 -35.52 32.89 6.40
N LEU A 360 -34.24 32.55 6.39
CA LEU A 360 -33.39 32.55 5.20
C LEU A 360 -33.37 31.19 4.50
N GLU A 361 -33.08 31.24 3.20
CA GLU A 361 -32.92 30.11 2.30
C GLU A 361 -31.57 30.16 1.58
N GLN A 362 -31.19 29.03 0.98
CA GLN A 362 -29.96 28.91 0.20
C GLN A 362 -29.91 29.95 -0.92
N GLY A 363 -28.86 30.77 -0.94
CA GLY A 363 -28.59 31.75 -1.98
C GLY A 363 -29.23 33.12 -1.77
N ASP A 364 -29.92 33.34 -0.63
CA ASP A 364 -30.49 34.66 -0.35
C ASP A 364 -29.45 35.77 -0.33
N VAL A 365 -29.84 36.92 -0.87
CA VAL A 365 -29.05 38.16 -0.86
C VAL A 365 -29.72 39.18 0.05
N ILE A 366 -29.03 39.55 1.12
CA ILE A 366 -29.42 40.60 2.05
C ILE A 366 -28.65 41.87 1.72
N THR A 367 -29.38 42.94 1.44
CA THR A 367 -28.83 44.27 1.19
C THR A 367 -29.32 45.22 2.28
N THR A 368 -28.40 45.99 2.84
CA THR A 368 -28.71 47.01 3.82
C THR A 368 -28.54 48.40 3.21
N GLU A 369 -29.53 49.27 3.43
CA GLU A 369 -29.51 50.67 2.99
C GLU A 369 -29.54 51.59 4.22
N GLY A 370 -28.90 52.76 4.11
CA GLY A 370 -28.91 53.77 5.17
C GLY A 370 -28.22 53.33 6.47
N ARG A 371 -27.13 52.55 6.36
CA ARG A 371 -26.32 52.14 7.52
C ARG A 371 -25.65 53.35 8.16
N LEU A 372 -25.87 53.52 9.46
CA LEU A 372 -25.18 54.53 10.27
C LEU A 372 -23.83 53.97 10.77
N GLU A 373 -22.82 53.94 9.90
CA GLU A 373 -21.45 53.54 10.27
C GLU A 373 -20.75 54.58 11.14
N THR A 374 -20.89 55.85 10.75
CA THR A 374 -20.65 57.02 11.60
C THR A 374 -21.99 57.44 12.18
N GLY A 375 -22.09 57.70 13.48
CA GLY A 375 -23.35 58.12 14.11
C GLY A 375 -24.03 59.28 13.37
N PRO A 376 -25.37 59.43 13.51
CA PRO A 376 -26.10 60.46 12.80
C PRO A 376 -25.59 61.85 13.17
N THR A 377 -25.82 62.84 12.31
CA THR A 377 -25.41 64.23 12.55
C THR A 377 -26.62 65.11 12.85
N MET A 378 -26.39 66.35 13.30
CA MET A 378 -27.45 67.36 13.45
C MET A 378 -28.32 67.51 12.21
N SER A 379 -27.75 67.42 11.01
CA SER A 379 -28.52 67.46 9.77
C SER A 379 -29.58 66.35 9.68
N THR A 380 -29.24 65.14 10.15
CA THR A 380 -30.19 64.03 10.26
C THR A 380 -31.30 64.36 11.26
N MET A 381 -31.00 65.03 12.37
CA MET A 381 -32.02 65.43 13.36
C MET A 381 -32.99 66.47 12.80
N VAL A 382 -32.49 67.45 12.04
CA VAL A 382 -33.32 68.46 11.37
C VAL A 382 -34.29 67.79 10.38
N LEU A 383 -33.84 66.76 9.67
CA LEU A 383 -34.65 65.91 8.79
C LEU A 383 -35.66 65.01 9.55
N LEU A 384 -35.74 65.06 10.88
CA LEU A 384 -36.74 64.36 11.69
C LEU A 384 -37.80 65.30 12.29
N LEU A 385 -37.65 66.62 12.13
CA LEU A 385 -38.62 67.61 12.62
C LEU A 385 -39.90 67.64 11.77
N SER A 386 -40.99 68.27 12.25
CA SER A 386 -42.23 68.41 11.47
C SER A 386 -42.00 69.22 10.19
N GLU A 387 -42.83 68.98 9.16
CA GLU A 387 -42.78 69.75 7.91
C GLU A 387 -42.85 71.27 8.16
N THR A 388 -43.59 71.72 9.17
CA THR A 388 -43.66 73.13 9.59
C THR A 388 -42.33 73.71 10.07
N LEU A 389 -41.48 72.92 10.73
CA LEU A 389 -40.12 73.34 11.12
C LEU A 389 -39.13 73.26 9.94
N ARG A 390 -39.39 72.37 8.97
CA ARG A 390 -38.57 72.20 7.74
C ARG A 390 -38.91 73.19 6.62
N ALA A 391 -40.16 73.63 6.52
CA ALA A 391 -40.71 74.42 5.41
C ALA A 391 -40.12 75.84 5.31
N GLY A 392 -39.24 76.22 6.23
CA GLY A 392 -38.52 77.47 6.18
C GLY A 392 -39.36 78.65 6.68
N VAL A 393 -38.71 79.42 7.53
CA VAL A 393 -38.94 80.81 7.91
C VAL A 393 -40.04 81.58 7.16
N HIS A 394 -41.02 82.10 7.92
CA HIS A 394 -41.84 83.24 7.49
C HIS A 394 -41.17 84.56 7.93
N GLY A 395 -40.20 85.09 7.18
CA GLY A 395 -39.56 86.40 7.46
C GLY A 395 -38.05 86.38 7.78
N ARG A 396 -37.60 87.25 8.70
CA ARG A 396 -36.20 87.34 9.18
C ARG A 396 -36.06 86.52 10.45
N GLU A 397 -35.77 85.23 10.36
CA GLU A 397 -35.50 84.38 11.53
C GLU A 397 -34.20 83.60 11.33
N ARG A 398 -33.45 83.38 12.42
CA ARG A 398 -32.23 82.56 12.45
C ARG A 398 -32.55 81.20 13.05
N LEU A 399 -32.10 80.13 12.40
CA LEU A 399 -32.13 78.78 12.94
C LEU A 399 -31.07 78.63 14.04
N ILE A 400 -31.49 78.19 15.21
CA ILE A 400 -30.62 77.80 16.32
C ILE A 400 -30.66 76.28 16.44
N MET A 401 -29.48 75.68 16.57
CA MET A 401 -29.26 74.26 16.75
C MET A 401 -28.36 74.06 17.97
N LYS A 402 -28.78 73.21 18.90
CA LYS A 402 -27.97 72.86 20.07
C LYS A 402 -27.97 71.35 20.32
N ILE A 403 -26.86 70.86 20.85
CA ILE A 403 -26.73 69.52 21.43
C ILE A 403 -26.39 69.71 22.90
N ASN A 404 -27.20 69.15 23.80
CA ASN A 404 -27.02 69.21 25.25
C ASN A 404 -26.82 70.66 25.77
N GLY A 405 -27.49 71.64 25.14
CA GLY A 405 -27.43 73.06 25.48
C GLY A 405 -26.31 73.87 24.80
N GLU A 406 -25.35 73.24 24.13
CA GLU A 406 -24.26 73.91 23.40
C GLU A 406 -24.60 74.11 21.92
N GLU A 407 -24.19 75.24 21.31
CA GLU A 407 -24.43 75.50 19.88
C GLU A 407 -23.76 74.42 19.00
N ALA A 408 -24.51 73.93 18.01
CA ALA A 408 -24.09 72.86 17.12
C ALA A 408 -24.20 73.26 15.64
N GLU A 409 -23.35 72.66 14.81
CA GLU A 409 -23.37 72.81 13.36
C GLU A 409 -24.11 71.61 12.73
N PHE A 410 -24.50 71.71 11.46
CA PHE A 410 -25.19 70.62 10.75
C PHE A 410 -24.40 69.30 10.71
N THR A 411 -23.07 69.39 10.75
CA THR A 411 -22.13 68.26 10.74
C THR A 411 -21.78 67.75 12.13
N SER A 412 -22.25 68.39 13.20
CA SER A 412 -21.98 67.94 14.57
C SER A 412 -22.53 66.53 14.78
N PRO A 413 -21.73 65.59 15.33
CA PRO A 413 -22.15 64.22 15.56
C PRO A 413 -23.14 64.16 16.72
N ILE A 414 -24.10 63.23 16.63
CA ILE A 414 -25.09 62.93 17.67
C ILE A 414 -24.75 61.60 18.33
N ALA A 415 -24.76 61.59 19.65
CA ALA A 415 -24.55 60.42 20.47
C ALA A 415 -25.87 59.88 21.07
N GLN A 416 -25.80 58.65 21.56
CA GLN A 416 -26.89 58.01 22.30
C GLN A 416 -27.27 58.85 23.52
N GLY A 417 -28.55 59.22 23.61
CA GLY A 417 -29.11 59.96 24.75
C GLY A 417 -29.01 61.48 24.64
N ASP A 418 -28.43 62.01 23.56
CA ASP A 418 -28.30 63.45 23.37
C ASP A 418 -29.67 64.15 23.31
N GLU A 419 -29.71 65.35 23.89
CA GLU A 419 -30.82 66.29 23.76
C GLU A 419 -30.50 67.31 22.67
N VAL A 420 -31.32 67.33 21.63
CA VAL A 420 -31.16 68.17 20.45
C VAL A 420 -32.28 69.19 20.42
N GLU A 421 -31.90 70.46 20.48
CA GLU A 421 -32.83 71.58 20.35
C GLU A 421 -32.66 72.23 18.98
N VAL A 422 -33.77 72.39 18.25
CA VAL A 422 -33.82 73.09 16.96
C VAL A 422 -35.02 74.02 16.94
N TYR A 423 -34.77 75.32 16.90
CA TYR A 423 -35.82 76.34 16.90
C TYR A 423 -35.38 77.60 16.13
N TYR A 424 -36.36 78.39 15.69
CA TYR A 424 -36.10 79.68 15.05
C TYR A 424 -36.22 80.81 16.07
N ILE A 425 -35.35 81.81 15.95
CA ILE A 425 -35.48 83.08 16.67
C ILE A 425 -35.59 84.24 15.68
N PRO A 426 -36.38 85.28 15.97
CA PRO A 426 -36.41 86.49 15.14
C PRO A 426 -35.03 87.14 15.02
N TRP A 427 -34.71 87.63 13.84
CA TRP A 427 -33.50 88.42 13.58
C TRP A 427 -33.70 89.82 14.20
N ASN A 428 -32.91 90.16 15.22
CA ASN A 428 -32.89 91.51 15.79
C ASN A 428 -32.24 92.53 14.86
#